data_AF-A0A938H7F5-F1
#
_entry.id   AF-A0A938H7F5-F1
#
_cell.length_a   1.000
_cell.length_b   1.000
_cell.length_c   1.000
_cell.angle_alpha   90.00
_cell.angle_beta   90.00
_cell.angle_gamma   90.00
#
_symmetry.space_group_name_H-M   'P 1'
#
loop_
_entity.id
_entity.type
_entity.pdbx_description
1 polymer ?
#
loop_
_entity_poly.entity_id
_entity_poly.type
_entity_poly.pdbx_seq_one_letter_code
_entity_poly.pdbx_strand_id
1 'polypeptide(L)'
;MRAWVRFGVLSTAVITGLAWVVTLRWSDPMTVRAIWSSAVIASVVQLVGFAVARPLMRENPIAGWGLGSIVRFAAVVIHAVLGVPALGVPSGTALVSLVGFLFVTMLFEPLFLRS
;
A
#
# COMPACT_ATOMS: atom_id res chain seq x y z
N MET A 1 8.56 -9.39 -16.22
CA MET A 1 9.02 -8.03 -15.85
C MET A 1 8.00 -6.95 -16.22
N ARG A 2 7.45 -6.92 -17.44
CA ARG A 2 6.50 -5.87 -17.88
C ARG A 2 5.28 -5.67 -16.96
N ALA A 3 4.63 -6.75 -16.51
CA ALA A 3 3.47 -6.66 -15.60
C ALA A 3 3.82 -6.08 -14.21
N TRP A 4 4.99 -6.43 -13.68
CA TRP A 4 5.53 -5.92 -12.42
C TRP A 4 5.78 -4.42 -12.45
N VAL A 5 6.40 -3.94 -13.53
CA VAL A 5 6.68 -2.51 -13.73
C VAL A 5 5.38 -1.73 -13.91
N ARG A 6 4.43 -2.23 -14.72
CA ARG A 6 3.13 -1.58 -14.92
C ARG A 6 2.34 -1.47 -13.62
N PHE A 7 2.27 -2.57 -12.88
CA PHE A 7 1.59 -2.60 -11.60
C PHE A 7 2.25 -1.65 -10.60
N GLY A 8 3.57 -1.72 -10.45
CA GLY A 8 4.33 -0.85 -9.55
C GLY A 8 4.20 0.64 -9.88
N VAL A 9 4.28 1.00 -11.16
CA VAL A 9 4.10 2.39 -11.61
C VAL A 9 2.69 2.86 -11.32
N LEU A 10 1.67 2.07 -11.66
CA LEU A 10 0.28 2.47 -11.42
C LEU A 10 -0.04 2.54 -9.93
N SER A 11 0.35 1.53 -9.14
CA SER A 11 0.08 1.53 -7.71
C SER A 11 0.75 2.73 -7.03
N THR A 12 2.00 3.01 -7.38
CA THR A 12 2.72 4.17 -6.85
C THR A 12 2.05 5.47 -7.28
N ALA A 13 1.66 5.60 -8.55
CA ALA A 13 0.96 6.79 -9.05
C ALA A 13 -0.40 7.03 -8.36
N VAL A 14 -1.17 5.97 -8.11
CA VAL A 14 -2.44 6.09 -7.38
C VAL A 14 -2.19 6.43 -5.92
N ILE A 15 -1.22 5.80 -5.27
CA ILE A 15 -0.88 6.08 -3.87
C ILE A 15 -0.42 7.54 -3.71
N THR A 16 0.49 8.02 -4.57
CA THR A 16 0.98 9.40 -4.51
C THR A 16 -0.12 10.40 -4.85
N GLY A 17 -0.98 10.11 -5.83
CA GLY A 17 -2.15 10.93 -6.15
C GLY A 17 -3.13 11.04 -4.98
N LEU A 18 -3.43 9.92 -4.31
CA LEU A 18 -4.28 9.92 -3.11
C LEU A 18 -3.63 10.66 -1.95
N ALA A 19 -2.33 10.42 -1.69
CA ALA A 19 -1.59 11.13 -0.65
C ALA A 19 -1.63 12.64 -0.88
N TRP A 20 -1.36 13.08 -2.11
CA TRP A 20 -1.47 14.49 -2.50
C TRP A 20 -2.86 15.04 -2.19
N VAL A 21 -3.93 14.40 -2.69
CA VAL A 21 -5.32 14.85 -2.48
C VAL A 21 -5.67 14.93 -0.99
N VAL A 22 -5.27 13.94 -0.19
CA VAL A 22 -5.53 13.94 1.26
C VAL A 22 -4.77 15.09 1.92
N THR A 23 -3.51 15.35 1.54
CA THR A 23 -2.72 16.45 2.13
C THR A 23 -3.25 17.84 1.81
N LEU A 24 -4.06 18.03 0.75
CA LEU A 24 -4.69 19.33 0.45
C LEU A 24 -5.59 19.84 1.58
N ARG A 25 -6.07 18.97 2.45
CA ARG A 25 -6.94 19.32 3.59
C ARG A 25 -6.18 19.64 4.88
N TRP A 26 -4.88 19.39 4.92
CA TRP A 26 -4.09 19.44 6.15
C TRP A 26 -2.91 20.39 6.00
N SER A 27 -2.85 21.40 6.86
CA SER A 27 -1.72 22.34 6.93
C SER A 27 -0.66 21.91 7.95
N ASP A 28 -0.99 20.95 8.82
CA ASP A 28 -0.10 20.48 9.88
C ASP A 28 1.06 19.60 9.32
N PRO A 29 2.33 19.98 9.54
CA PRO A 29 3.48 19.26 9.00
C PRO A 29 3.58 17.81 9.49
N MET A 30 3.17 17.52 10.73
CA MET A 30 3.24 16.15 11.27
C MET A 30 2.22 15.22 10.61
N THR A 31 1.02 15.72 10.37
CA THR A 31 -0.06 15.02 9.67
C THR A 31 0.33 14.76 8.22
N VAL A 32 0.89 15.77 7.53
CA VAL A 32 1.40 15.60 6.16
C VAL A 32 2.52 14.56 6.10
N ARG A 33 3.47 14.59 7.06
CA ARG A 33 4.54 13.58 7.15
C ARG A 33 3.98 12.18 7.40
N ALA A 34 2.97 12.03 8.24
CA ALA A 34 2.29 10.76 8.48
C ALA A 34 1.74 10.18 7.17
N ILE A 35 0.98 10.98 6.41
CA ILE A 35 0.38 10.58 5.14
C ILE A 35 1.44 10.13 4.13
N TRP A 36 2.49 10.94 3.93
CA TRP A 36 3.56 10.60 2.99
C TRP A 36 4.39 9.38 3.41
N SER A 37 4.65 9.22 4.71
CA SER A 37 5.33 8.02 5.20
C SER A 37 4.50 6.75 4.94
N SER A 38 3.18 6.81 5.15
CA SER A 38 2.26 5.73 4.81
C SER A 38 2.21 5.46 3.31
N ALA A 39 2.31 6.49 2.47
CA ALA A 39 2.34 6.36 1.02
C ALA A 39 3.60 5.61 0.54
N VAL A 40 4.77 5.93 1.09
CA VAL A 40 6.02 5.22 0.79
C VAL A 40 5.91 3.75 1.20
N ILE A 41 5.44 3.48 2.41
CA ILE A 41 5.28 2.12 2.93
C ILE A 41 4.28 1.34 2.08
N ALA A 42 3.12 1.92 1.77
CA ALA A 42 2.12 1.30 0.91
C ALA A 42 2.72 0.90 -0.45
N SER A 43 3.54 1.77 -1.05
CA SER A 43 4.15 1.51 -2.36
C SER A 43 5.09 0.31 -2.31
N VAL A 44 5.93 0.21 -1.26
CA VAL A 44 6.82 -0.95 -1.04
C VAL A 44 6.01 -2.23 -0.82
N VAL A 45 5.00 -2.16 0.05
CA VAL A 45 4.13 -3.31 0.38
C VAL A 45 3.41 -3.82 -0.86
N GLN A 46 2.98 -2.93 -1.75
CA GLN A 46 2.27 -3.33 -2.95
C GLN A 46 3.18 -4.07 -3.93
N LEU A 47 4.43 -3.62 -4.08
CA LEU A 47 5.44 -4.33 -4.88
C LEU A 47 5.74 -5.72 -4.30
N VAL A 48 5.92 -5.81 -2.98
CA VAL A 48 6.18 -7.09 -2.30
C VAL A 48 4.97 -8.02 -2.36
N GLY A 49 3.76 -7.50 -2.13
CA GLY A 49 2.51 -8.26 -2.22
C GLY A 49 2.33 -8.86 -3.61
N PHE A 50 2.54 -8.06 -4.67
CA PHE A 50 2.48 -8.54 -6.04
C PHE A 50 3.58 -9.56 -6.37
N ALA A 51 4.79 -9.38 -5.82
CA ALA A 51 5.89 -10.34 -5.94
C ALA A 51 5.49 -11.73 -5.47
N VAL A 52 4.93 -11.77 -4.26
CA VAL A 52 4.64 -13.00 -3.52
C VAL A 52 3.34 -13.65 -4.02
N ALA A 53 2.32 -12.85 -4.35
CA ALA A 53 1.03 -13.38 -4.80
C ALA A 53 1.08 -13.91 -6.24
N ARG A 54 1.84 -13.29 -7.14
CA ARG A 54 1.80 -13.56 -8.59
C ARG A 54 2.02 -15.03 -8.99
N PRO A 55 2.95 -15.80 -8.41
CA PRO A 55 3.11 -17.21 -8.74
C PRO A 55 1.85 -18.02 -8.43
N LEU A 56 1.29 -17.86 -7.23
CA LEU A 56 0.09 -18.58 -6.80
C LEU A 56 -1.15 -18.16 -7.57
N MET A 57 -1.25 -16.90 -8.01
CA MET A 57 -2.44 -16.40 -8.71
C MET A 57 -2.68 -17.05 -10.08
N ARG A 58 -1.65 -17.62 -10.70
CA ARG A 58 -1.81 -18.33 -11.98
C ARG A 58 -2.51 -19.68 -11.82
N GLU A 59 -2.32 -20.33 -10.69
CA GLU A 59 -2.84 -21.66 -10.39
C GLU A 59 -4.09 -21.59 -9.53
N ASN A 60 -4.09 -20.71 -8.53
CA ASN A 60 -5.19 -20.47 -7.61
C ASN A 60 -5.31 -18.97 -7.28
N PRO A 61 -6.17 -18.23 -8.02
CA PRO A 61 -6.38 -16.79 -7.81
C PRO A 61 -6.79 -16.41 -6.40
N ILE A 62 -7.60 -17.26 -5.73
CA ILE A 62 -8.08 -17.01 -4.37
C ILE A 62 -6.92 -17.12 -3.38
N ALA A 63 -6.08 -18.15 -3.49
CA ALA A 63 -4.93 -18.34 -2.61
C ALA A 63 -3.91 -17.19 -2.76
N GLY A 64 -3.63 -16.77 -3.99
CA GLY A 64 -2.73 -15.65 -4.22
C GLY A 64 -3.28 -14.31 -3.70
N TRP A 65 -4.59 -14.08 -3.81
CA TRP A 65 -5.23 -12.88 -3.25
C TRP A 65 -5.22 -12.90 -1.72
N GLY A 66 -5.47 -14.07 -1.12
CA GLY A 66 -5.35 -14.28 0.32
C GLY A 66 -3.93 -14.01 0.81
N LEU A 67 -2.92 -14.49 0.10
CA LEU A 67 -1.51 -14.26 0.43
C LEU A 67 -1.12 -12.78 0.34
N GLY A 68 -1.57 -12.08 -0.71
CA GLY A 68 -1.40 -10.63 -0.81
C GLY A 68 -2.09 -9.87 0.34
N SER A 69 -3.26 -10.32 0.75
CA SER A 69 -3.98 -9.76 1.90
C SER A 69 -3.23 -9.96 3.23
N ILE A 70 -2.61 -11.12 3.44
CA ILE A 70 -1.75 -11.38 4.59
C ILE A 70 -0.55 -10.43 4.62
N VAL A 71 0.12 -10.23 3.47
CA VAL A 71 1.26 -9.30 3.36
C VAL A 71 0.83 -7.88 3.74
N ARG A 72 -0.33 -7.42 3.26
CA ARG A 72 -0.87 -6.10 3.59
C ARG A 72 -1.22 -5.95 5.06
N PHE A 73 -1.88 -6.96 5.64
CA PHE A 73 -2.21 -6.96 7.06
C PHE A 73 -0.94 -6.93 7.92
N ALA A 74 0.04 -7.76 7.59
CA ALA A 74 1.34 -7.77 8.27
C ALA A 74 2.02 -6.40 8.19
N ALA A 75 1.97 -5.73 7.03
CA ALA A 75 2.54 -4.41 6.88
C ALA A 75 1.85 -3.35 7.76
N VAL A 76 0.53 -3.39 7.90
CA VAL A 76 -0.21 -2.50 8.81
C VAL A 76 0.22 -2.74 10.25
N VAL A 77 0.32 -3.99 10.69
CA VAL A 77 0.78 -4.35 12.05
C VAL A 77 2.21 -3.89 12.28
N ILE A 78 3.12 -4.18 11.34
CA ILE A 78 4.53 -3.76 11.41
C ILE A 78 4.63 -2.23 11.47
N HIS A 79 3.86 -1.52 10.65
CA HIS A 79 3.87 -0.06 10.68
C HIS A 79 3.29 0.49 12.00
N ALA A 80 2.23 -0.12 12.54
CA ALA A 80 1.66 0.29 13.83
C ALA A 80 2.65 0.11 14.99
N VAL A 81 3.35 -1.02 15.03
CA VAL A 81 4.25 -1.38 16.15
C VAL A 81 5.62 -0.73 16.02
N LEU A 82 6.17 -0.64 14.81
CA LEU A 82 7.54 -0.19 14.58
C LEU A 82 7.61 1.15 13.85
N GLY A 83 6.83 1.32 12.78
CA GLY A 83 6.92 2.49 11.92
C GLY A 83 6.41 3.78 12.57
N VAL A 84 5.22 3.75 13.17
CA VAL A 84 4.61 4.91 13.84
C VAL A 84 5.49 5.40 15.00
N PRO A 85 5.95 4.54 15.94
CA PRO A 85 6.87 4.98 16.99
C PRO A 85 8.19 5.50 16.46
N ALA A 86 8.81 4.83 15.47
CA ALA A 86 10.09 5.25 14.91
C ALA A 86 10.02 6.62 14.20
N LEU A 87 8.87 6.94 13.58
CA LEU A 87 8.68 8.19 12.85
C LEU A 87 8.13 9.32 13.73
N GLY A 88 7.61 9.00 14.92
CA GLY A 88 6.99 9.96 15.84
C GLY A 88 5.76 10.64 15.24
N VAL A 89 5.03 9.97 14.35
CA VAL A 89 3.89 10.55 13.61
C VAL A 89 2.55 10.24 14.29
N PRO A 90 1.50 11.05 14.06
CA PRO A 90 0.16 10.75 14.55
C PRO A 90 -0.34 9.38 14.07
N SER A 91 -0.59 8.47 15.01
CA SER A 91 -0.93 7.07 14.74
C SER A 91 -2.21 6.92 13.93
N GLY A 92 -3.26 7.67 14.29
CA GLY A 92 -4.55 7.64 13.59
C GLY A 92 -4.38 7.99 12.11
N THR A 93 -3.72 9.11 11.81
CA THR A 93 -3.48 9.55 10.43
C THR A 93 -2.62 8.55 9.65
N ALA A 94 -1.54 8.06 10.25
CA ALA A 94 -0.61 7.15 9.60
C ALA A 94 -1.31 5.83 9.21
N LEU A 95 -2.03 5.21 10.15
CA LEU A 95 -2.68 3.92 9.94
C LEU A 95 -3.88 4.02 9.00
N VAL A 96 -4.73 5.04 9.16
CA VAL A 96 -5.88 5.25 8.27
C VAL A 96 -5.41 5.50 6.83
N SER A 97 -4.36 6.31 6.66
CA SER A 97 -3.79 6.56 5.33
C SER A 97 -3.21 5.28 4.74
N LEU A 98 -2.43 4.52 5.51
CA LEU A 98 -1.82 3.27 5.05
C LEU A 98 -2.89 2.25 4.62
N VAL A 99 -3.88 2.00 5.48
CA VAL A 99 -4.98 1.07 5.18
C VAL A 99 -5.75 1.54 3.96
N GLY A 100 -6.08 2.83 3.86
CA GLY A 100 -6.77 3.40 2.71
C GLY A 100 -6.00 3.20 1.40
N PHE A 101 -4.69 3.47 1.40
CA PHE A 101 -3.83 3.28 0.23
C PHE A 101 -3.73 1.80 -0.18
N LEU A 102 -3.51 0.90 0.77
CA LEU A 102 -3.43 -0.54 0.51
C LEU A 102 -4.76 -1.08 -0.03
N PHE A 103 -5.88 -0.63 0.54
CA PHE A 103 -7.20 -1.06 0.12
C PHE A 103 -7.54 -0.58 -1.29
N VAL A 104 -7.35 0.72 -1.58
CA VAL A 104 -7.61 1.25 -2.92
C VAL A 104 -6.73 0.54 -3.94
N THR A 105 -5.44 0.34 -3.64
CA THR A 105 -4.54 -0.36 -4.56
C THR A 105 -4.80 -1.85 -4.76
N MET A 106 -5.48 -2.47 -3.81
CA MET A 106 -5.93 -3.86 -3.92
C MET A 106 -7.11 -4.00 -4.89
N LEU A 107 -7.95 -2.97 -5.07
CA LEU A 107 -9.14 -3.05 -5.94
C LEU A 107 -8.79 -3.25 -7.43
N PHE A 108 -7.69 -2.66 -7.89
CA PHE A 108 -7.23 -2.80 -9.27
C PHE A 108 -6.21 -3.91 -9.46
N GLU A 109 -5.75 -4.56 -8.39
CA GLU A 109 -4.83 -5.70 -8.46
C GLU A 109 -5.36 -6.80 -9.41
N PRO A 110 -6.63 -7.25 -9.36
CA PRO A 110 -7.17 -8.28 -10.26
C PRO A 110 -7.06 -7.93 -11.75
N LEU A 111 -7.07 -6.64 -12.11
CA LEU A 111 -6.99 -6.17 -13.49
C LEU A 111 -5.60 -6.40 -14.11
N PHE A 112 -4.54 -6.28 -13.31
CA PHE A 112 -3.14 -6.48 -13.74
C PHE A 112 -2.69 -7.94 -13.64
N LEU A 113 -3.53 -8.79 -13.06
CA LEU A 113 -3.22 -10.19 -12.81
C LEU A 113 -3.72 -11.13 -13.91
N ARG A 114 -4.63 -10.67 -14.77
CA ARG A 114 -5.07 -11.39 -15.99
C ARG A 114 -4.25 -11.06 -17.24
N SER A 115 -3.22 -10.21 -17.14
CA SER A 115 -2.40 -9.71 -18.26
C SER A 115 -1.02 -10.35 -18.36
#